data_AF-R5KCJ0-F1
#
_entry.id   AF-R5KCJ0-F1
#
_cell.length_a   1.000
_cell.length_b   1.000
_cell.length_c   1.000
_cell.angle_alpha   90.00
_cell.angle_beta   90.00
_cell.angle_gamma   90.00
#
_symmetry.space_group_name_H-M   'P 1'
#
loop_
_entity.id
_entity.type
_entity.pdbx_description
1 polymer ?
#
loop_
_entity_poly.entity_id
_entity_poly.type
_entity_poly.pdbx_seq_one_letter_code
_entity_poly.pdbx_strand_id
1 'polypeptide(L)'
;MGIIGVVAAMTMPSLIANYQKKALLEQFKVAHSLIQQAWKKAESSLGYTPECYYWLNGTKYSSVCQEYDEYGSCLKRTLPDGSPLPADYMGSFSECSVFMGQIVKELNIIRVCNGNGFKSGCIPDYKGYDTVQASLDDSLSDEAIASKSKGCSNFRESEIKNNRTIYIMSNGMIMFPFSGPQLFAVDINGKKGPNKWGYDLFTFSFKGNVTSTPRIVDGGCMQVEKGGNSTKQMIINSYK
;
A
#
# COMPACT_ATOMS: atom_id res chain seq x y z
N MET A 1 -47.68 21.13 32.93
CA MET A 1 -46.40 20.39 32.98
C MET A 1 -46.09 19.87 31.60
N GLY A 2 -45.02 20.34 30.97
CA GLY A 2 -44.64 19.98 29.60
C GLY A 2 -43.28 20.58 29.29
N ILE A 3 -42.29 20.22 30.10
CA ILE A 3 -40.90 20.66 29.93
C ILE A 3 -40.26 19.77 28.86
N ILE A 4 -39.89 20.42 27.75
CA ILE A 4 -38.62 20.29 27.01
C ILE A 4 -38.22 18.88 26.58
N GLY A 5 -38.31 18.65 25.27
CA GLY A 5 -37.50 17.67 24.54
C GLY A 5 -36.93 18.30 23.28
N VAL A 6 -36.12 19.35 23.42
CA VAL A 6 -35.36 19.91 22.30
C VAL A 6 -34.32 18.86 21.90
N VAL A 7 -34.58 18.22 20.75
CA VAL A 7 -33.73 17.19 20.17
C VAL A 7 -32.42 17.83 19.71
N ALA A 8 -31.37 17.74 20.53
CA ALA A 8 -29.99 18.01 20.11
C ALA A 8 -29.42 16.76 19.42
N ALA A 9 -29.84 16.48 18.18
CA ALA A 9 -29.37 15.30 17.43
C ALA A 9 -28.77 15.60 16.06
N MET A 10 -28.27 16.81 15.82
CA MET A 10 -27.68 17.20 14.51
C MET A 10 -26.15 17.35 14.51
N THR A 11 -25.46 17.03 15.60
CA THR A 11 -23.99 17.19 15.66
C THR A 11 -23.22 15.93 16.05
N MET A 12 -23.84 14.90 16.65
CA MET A 12 -23.10 13.73 17.15
C MET A 12 -22.51 12.84 16.04
N PRO A 13 -23.26 12.41 15.00
CA PRO A 13 -22.68 11.53 13.97
C PRO A 13 -21.57 12.20 13.16
N SER A 14 -21.74 13.48 12.84
CA SER A 14 -20.76 14.27 12.07
C SER A 14 -19.51 14.62 12.89
N LEU A 15 -19.66 14.96 14.17
CA LEU A 15 -18.52 15.17 15.08
C LEU A 15 -17.73 13.88 15.30
N ILE A 16 -18.40 12.74 15.50
CA ILE A 16 -17.75 11.43 15.65
C ILE A 16 -16.99 11.05 14.38
N ALA A 17 -17.61 11.22 13.21
CA ALA A 17 -16.94 10.96 11.93
C ALA A 17 -15.71 11.86 11.71
N ASN A 18 -15.80 13.15 12.07
CA ASN A 18 -14.67 14.08 11.97
C ASN A 18 -13.56 13.75 12.97
N TYR A 19 -13.92 13.33 14.19
CA TYR A 19 -12.96 12.87 15.19
C TYR A 19 -12.22 11.61 14.72
N GLN A 20 -12.94 10.61 14.18
CA GLN A 20 -12.35 9.40 13.61
C GLN A 20 -11.37 9.72 12.47
N LYS A 21 -11.75 10.62 11.56
CA LYS A 21 -10.86 11.08 10.48
C LYS A 21 -9.58 11.72 11.02
N LYS A 22 -9.68 12.55 12.07
CA LYS A 22 -8.52 13.16 12.71
C LYS A 22 -7.65 12.11 13.42
N ALA A 23 -8.26 11.15 14.10
CA ALA A 23 -7.54 10.05 14.76
C ALA A 23 -6.76 9.19 13.74
N LEU A 24 -7.39 8.84 12.60
CA LEU A 24 -6.73 8.11 11.51
C LEU A 24 -5.59 8.91 10.88
N LEU A 25 -5.74 10.22 10.74
CA LEU A 25 -4.65 11.09 10.25
C LEU A 25 -3.44 11.09 11.21
N GLU A 26 -3.67 11.18 12.52
CA GLU A 26 -2.58 11.11 13.50
C GLU A 26 -1.93 9.72 13.53
N GLN A 27 -2.72 8.65 13.43
CA GLN A 27 -2.20 7.29 13.29
C GLN A 27 -1.37 7.11 12.01
N PHE A 28 -1.79 7.73 10.91
CA PHE A 28 -1.05 7.73 9.65
C PHE A 28 0.30 8.40 9.79
N LYS A 29 0.36 9.59 10.44
CA LYS A 29 1.62 10.30 10.72
C LYS A 29 2.59 9.43 11.52
N VAL A 30 2.10 8.76 12.55
CA VAL A 30 2.89 7.85 13.38
C VAL A 30 3.39 6.68 12.55
N ALA A 31 2.51 5.99 11.80
CA ALA A 31 2.88 4.87 10.95
C ALA A 31 3.96 5.28 9.94
N HIS A 32 3.74 6.37 9.19
CA HIS A 32 4.68 6.87 8.20
C HIS A 32 6.06 7.20 8.82
N SER A 33 6.08 7.84 9.99
CA SER A 33 7.33 8.14 10.71
C SER A 33 8.05 6.87 11.18
N LEU A 34 7.33 5.90 11.76
CA LEU A 34 7.91 4.65 12.24
C LEU A 34 8.51 3.83 11.10
N ILE A 35 7.79 3.73 9.97
CA ILE A 35 8.26 3.04 8.76
C ILE A 35 9.51 3.72 8.20
N GLN A 36 9.50 5.05 8.06
CA GLN A 36 10.67 5.79 7.61
C GLN A 36 11.88 5.58 8.51
N GLN A 37 11.68 5.58 9.83
CA GLN A 37 12.74 5.32 10.80
C GLN A 37 13.26 3.88 10.69
N ALA A 38 12.38 2.89 10.54
CA ALA A 38 12.79 1.50 10.39
C ALA A 38 13.63 1.26 9.12
N TRP A 39 13.25 1.86 7.99
CA TRP A 39 14.04 1.77 6.75
C TRP A 39 15.42 2.41 6.92
N LYS A 40 15.48 3.63 7.47
CA LYS A 40 16.75 4.32 7.73
C LYS A 40 17.65 3.53 8.68
N LYS A 41 17.08 2.92 9.72
CA LYS A 41 17.83 2.05 10.64
C LYS A 41 18.34 0.79 9.96
N ALA A 42 17.54 0.20 9.08
CA ALA A 42 17.96 -0.96 8.30
C ALA A 42 19.14 -0.62 7.37
N GLU A 43 19.09 0.50 6.66
CA GLU A 43 20.23 1.01 5.87
C GLU A 43 21.46 1.26 6.75
N SER A 44 21.27 1.95 7.88
CA SER A 44 22.36 2.24 8.82
C SER A 44 22.98 0.97 9.41
N SER A 45 22.19 -0.08 9.65
CA SER A 45 22.67 -1.35 10.20
C SER A 45 23.42 -2.18 9.16
N LEU A 46 23.04 -2.06 7.88
CA LEU A 46 23.76 -2.66 6.77
C LEU A 46 25.03 -1.89 6.41
N GLY A 47 25.06 -0.58 6.70
CA GLY A 47 26.19 0.31 6.38
C GLY A 47 26.16 0.83 4.94
N TYR A 48 25.11 0.52 4.18
CA TYR A 48 24.89 0.97 2.81
C TYR A 48 23.38 1.01 2.49
N THR A 49 23.03 1.62 1.35
CA THR A 49 21.66 1.61 0.82
C THR A 49 21.48 0.39 -0.09
N PRO A 50 20.66 -0.61 0.28
CA PRO A 50 20.46 -1.80 -0.53
C PRO A 50 19.72 -1.50 -1.83
N GLU A 51 20.06 -2.24 -2.88
CA GLU A 51 19.39 -2.23 -4.17
C GLU A 51 17.97 -2.85 -4.09
N CYS A 52 17.05 -2.11 -3.46
CA CYS A 52 15.64 -2.48 -3.32
C CYS A 52 14.72 -1.26 -3.31
N TYR A 53 14.63 -0.54 -4.42
CA TYR A 53 13.81 0.67 -4.54
C TYR A 53 13.33 0.88 -5.98
N TYR A 54 12.20 1.57 -6.14
CA TYR A 54 11.79 2.11 -7.44
C TYR A 54 12.54 3.40 -7.76
N TRP A 55 12.64 3.74 -9.04
CA TRP A 55 13.24 5.02 -9.44
C TRP A 55 12.45 6.22 -8.93
N LEU A 56 13.14 7.16 -8.29
CA LEU A 56 12.54 8.36 -7.68
C LEU A 56 11.72 9.19 -8.65
N ASN A 57 12.25 9.45 -9.85
CA ASN A 57 11.61 10.26 -10.89
C ASN A 57 11.04 9.40 -12.02
N GLY A 58 10.71 8.14 -11.73
CA GLY A 58 10.32 7.18 -12.74
C GLY A 58 11.50 6.66 -13.55
N THR A 59 11.19 5.78 -14.50
CA THR A 59 12.19 5.15 -15.35
C THR A 59 12.81 6.15 -16.34
N LYS A 60 14.12 6.03 -16.59
CA LYS A 60 14.80 6.76 -17.66
C LYS A 60 14.51 6.18 -19.05
N TYR A 61 13.99 4.96 -19.10
CA TYR A 61 13.75 4.23 -20.34
C TYR A 61 12.39 4.63 -20.92
N SER A 62 12.37 5.00 -22.20
CA SER A 62 11.12 5.03 -22.96
C SER A 62 10.65 3.59 -23.23
N SER A 63 9.34 3.39 -23.32
CA SER A 63 8.78 2.07 -23.63
C SER A 63 7.50 2.21 -24.42
N VAL A 64 7.30 1.30 -25.37
CA VAL A 64 6.08 1.19 -26.17
C VAL A 64 5.37 -0.11 -25.82
N CYS A 65 4.04 -0.08 -25.89
CA CYS A 65 3.26 -1.30 -25.80
C CYS A 65 3.15 -1.92 -27.19
N GLN A 66 3.58 -3.17 -27.32
CA GLN A 66 3.52 -3.93 -28.58
C GLN A 66 2.17 -4.62 -28.77
N GLU A 67 1.58 -5.09 -27.67
CA GLU A 67 0.36 -5.89 -27.71
C GLU A 67 -0.61 -5.39 -26.65
N TYR A 68 -1.87 -5.19 -27.03
CA TYR A 68 -2.95 -4.79 -26.14
C TYR A 68 -4.00 -5.89 -26.07
N ASP A 69 -4.69 -5.99 -24.93
CA ASP A 69 -5.93 -6.76 -24.87
C ASP A 69 -7.14 -5.94 -25.34
N GLU A 70 -8.29 -6.61 -25.45
CA GLU A 70 -9.56 -6.00 -25.87
C GLU A 70 -10.03 -4.86 -24.95
N TYR A 71 -9.51 -4.78 -23.72
CA TYR A 71 -9.80 -3.73 -22.75
C TYR A 71 -8.80 -2.57 -22.81
N GLY A 72 -7.86 -2.59 -23.75
CA GLY A 72 -6.84 -1.56 -23.92
C GLY A 72 -5.69 -1.64 -22.91
N SER A 73 -5.56 -2.72 -22.14
CA SER A 73 -4.43 -2.93 -21.24
C SER A 73 -3.24 -3.50 -22.00
N CYS A 74 -2.04 -3.02 -21.66
CA CYS A 74 -0.82 -3.48 -22.31
C CYS A 74 -0.40 -4.89 -21.85
N LEU A 75 -0.30 -5.83 -22.79
CA LEU A 75 0.16 -7.20 -22.57
C LEU A 75 1.68 -7.32 -22.61
N LYS A 76 2.32 -6.57 -23.53
CA LYS A 76 3.75 -6.68 -23.79
C LYS A 76 4.37 -5.31 -24.00
N ARG A 77 5.35 -4.97 -23.17
CA ARG A 77 6.13 -3.73 -23.28
C ARG A 77 7.54 -4.02 -23.77
N THR A 78 8.03 -3.18 -24.67
CA THR A 78 9.40 -3.21 -25.18
C THR A 78 9.97 -1.79 -25.17
N LEU A 79 11.27 -1.67 -25.40
CA LEU A 79 11.86 -0.39 -25.79
C LEU A 79 11.36 0.00 -27.20
N PRO A 80 11.47 1.29 -27.60
CA PRO A 80 11.01 1.76 -28.92
C PRO A 80 11.67 1.05 -30.11
N ASP A 81 12.88 0.51 -29.92
CA ASP A 81 13.63 -0.27 -30.92
C ASP A 81 13.21 -1.76 -30.97
N GLY A 82 12.21 -2.16 -30.17
CA GLY A 82 11.71 -3.53 -30.08
C GLY A 82 12.50 -4.44 -29.12
N SER A 83 13.60 -3.96 -28.53
CA SER A 83 14.38 -4.73 -27.57
C SER A 83 13.64 -4.90 -26.22
N PRO A 84 13.93 -5.96 -25.45
CA PRO A 84 13.26 -6.19 -24.17
C PRO A 84 13.58 -5.08 -23.16
N LEU A 85 12.66 -4.85 -22.23
CA LEU A 85 12.91 -3.92 -21.13
C LEU A 85 14.08 -4.41 -20.27
N PRO A 86 15.00 -3.54 -19.88
CA PRO A 86 16.11 -3.92 -19.02
C PRO A 86 15.61 -4.31 -17.62
N ALA A 87 16.39 -5.13 -16.91
CA ALA A 87 16.02 -5.63 -15.58
C ALA A 87 15.76 -4.50 -14.57
N ASP A 88 16.48 -3.38 -14.72
CA ASP A 88 16.35 -2.19 -13.89
C ASP A 88 15.26 -1.22 -14.39
N TYR A 89 14.36 -1.64 -15.30
CA TYR A 89 13.39 -0.73 -15.92
C TYR A 89 12.55 0.05 -14.89
N MET A 90 12.05 -0.60 -13.84
CA MET A 90 11.23 0.06 -12.81
C MET A 90 12.02 0.55 -11.59
N GLY A 91 13.22 0.01 -11.37
CA GLY A 91 14.00 0.21 -10.16
C GLY A 91 15.07 -0.86 -10.02
N SER A 92 15.80 -0.85 -8.91
CA SER A 92 16.74 -1.91 -8.57
C SER A 92 16.17 -2.78 -7.44
N PHE A 93 16.21 -4.11 -7.60
CA PHE A 93 15.54 -5.07 -6.71
C PHE A 93 16.41 -6.27 -6.31
N SER A 94 17.70 -6.24 -6.65
CA SER A 94 18.65 -7.36 -6.44
C SER A 94 18.81 -7.73 -4.96
N GLU A 95 18.66 -6.77 -4.05
CA GLU A 95 18.90 -6.95 -2.61
C GLU A 95 17.63 -6.87 -1.75
N CYS A 96 16.44 -6.97 -2.37
CA CYS A 96 15.18 -6.86 -1.62
C CYS A 96 15.01 -7.90 -0.50
N SER A 97 15.55 -9.11 -0.67
CA SER A 97 15.51 -10.14 0.38
C SER A 97 16.39 -9.77 1.57
N VAL A 98 17.62 -9.28 1.32
CA VAL A 98 18.55 -8.80 2.36
C VAL A 98 17.93 -7.64 3.11
N PHE A 99 17.39 -6.67 2.37
CA PHE A 99 16.79 -5.48 2.97
C PHE A 99 15.57 -5.82 3.82
N MET A 100 14.68 -6.70 3.32
CA MET A 100 13.52 -7.16 4.08
C MET A 100 13.95 -7.86 5.37
N GLY A 101 14.97 -8.72 5.30
CA GLY A 101 15.51 -9.43 6.46
C GLY A 101 16.03 -8.50 7.54
N GLN A 102 16.59 -7.34 7.18
CA GLN A 102 16.99 -6.33 8.16
C GLN A 102 15.80 -5.50 8.66
N ILE A 103 14.90 -5.05 7.78
CA ILE A 103 13.69 -4.29 8.16
C ILE A 103 12.87 -5.03 9.21
N VAL A 104 12.69 -6.34 9.06
CA VAL A 104 11.91 -7.15 10.01
C VAL A 104 12.53 -7.18 11.41
N LYS A 105 13.84 -6.94 11.55
CA LYS A 105 14.49 -6.80 12.86
C LYS A 105 14.27 -5.42 13.48
N GLU A 106 14.19 -4.39 12.65
CA GLU A 106 13.94 -3.00 13.08
C GLU A 106 12.48 -2.74 13.42
N LEU A 107 11.57 -3.47 12.76
CA LEU A 107 10.16 -3.49 13.10
C LEU A 107 9.97 -4.44 14.29
N ASN A 108 9.34 -3.96 15.37
CA ASN A 108 9.02 -4.79 16.53
C ASN A 108 7.91 -5.81 16.19
N ILE A 109 8.23 -6.82 15.38
CA ILE A 109 7.29 -7.83 14.90
C ILE A 109 6.97 -8.82 16.03
N ILE A 110 5.68 -9.01 16.31
CA ILE A 110 5.18 -9.96 17.31
C ILE A 110 4.61 -11.22 16.68
N ARG A 111 4.22 -11.17 15.40
CA ARG A 111 3.68 -12.33 14.68
C ARG A 111 3.90 -12.19 13.18
N VAL A 112 4.27 -13.29 12.55
CA VAL A 112 4.39 -13.41 11.09
C VAL A 112 3.45 -14.51 10.61
N CYS A 113 2.75 -14.27 9.50
CA CYS A 113 1.91 -15.27 8.84
C CYS A 113 2.36 -15.43 7.39
N ASN A 114 2.94 -16.58 7.06
CA ASN A 114 3.42 -16.90 5.73
C ASN A 114 2.28 -17.50 4.91
N GLY A 115 1.46 -16.64 4.29
CA GLY A 115 0.21 -17.04 3.65
C GLY A 115 -0.91 -17.30 4.67
N ASN A 116 -2.09 -17.64 4.14
CA ASN A 116 -3.34 -17.87 4.86
C ASN A 116 -3.63 -16.79 5.92
N GLY A 117 -3.29 -15.53 5.63
CA GLY A 117 -3.36 -14.42 6.57
C GLY A 117 -4.78 -14.23 7.12
N PHE A 118 -5.81 -14.36 6.28
CA PHE A 118 -7.19 -14.21 6.72
C PHE A 118 -7.64 -15.40 7.58
N LYS A 119 -7.48 -16.63 7.07
CA LYS A 119 -7.85 -17.86 7.77
C LYS A 119 -7.13 -18.03 9.11
N SER A 120 -5.87 -17.60 9.19
CA SER A 120 -5.06 -17.66 10.42
C SER A 120 -5.37 -16.52 11.41
N GLY A 121 -6.30 -15.64 11.06
CA GLY A 121 -6.68 -14.48 11.86
C GLY A 121 -5.52 -13.49 12.01
N CYS A 122 -4.70 -13.30 10.98
CA CYS A 122 -3.62 -12.31 10.98
C CYS A 122 -4.13 -10.97 10.45
N ILE A 123 -5.02 -11.01 9.46
CA ILE A 123 -5.67 -9.84 8.88
C ILE A 123 -7.20 -9.92 9.03
N PRO A 124 -7.89 -8.77 9.07
CA PRO A 124 -9.31 -8.63 8.76
C PRO A 124 -9.67 -9.09 7.34
N ASP A 125 -10.96 -9.07 7.05
CA ASP A 125 -11.51 -9.35 5.73
C ASP A 125 -11.29 -8.16 4.77
N TYR A 126 -10.04 -7.94 4.36
CA TYR A 126 -9.70 -6.88 3.42
C TYR A 126 -10.21 -7.20 2.01
N LYS A 127 -10.76 -6.19 1.34
CA LYS A 127 -10.92 -6.21 -0.12
C LYS A 127 -9.56 -6.15 -0.80
N GLY A 128 -9.45 -6.68 -2.01
CA GLY A 128 -8.30 -6.50 -2.89
C GLY A 128 -8.47 -5.35 -3.88
N TYR A 129 -7.41 -5.07 -4.63
CA TYR A 129 -7.42 -4.11 -5.73
C TYR A 129 -8.56 -4.38 -6.72
N ASP A 130 -8.73 -5.64 -7.10
CA ASP A 130 -9.78 -6.17 -7.98
C ASP A 130 -11.18 -5.99 -7.40
N THR A 131 -11.41 -6.37 -6.15
CA THR A 131 -12.73 -6.25 -5.52
C THR A 131 -13.13 -4.79 -5.27
N VAL A 132 -12.18 -3.93 -4.89
CA VAL A 132 -12.48 -2.50 -4.77
C VAL A 132 -12.81 -1.92 -6.14
N GLN A 133 -12.05 -2.28 -7.17
CA GLN A 133 -12.32 -1.83 -8.54
C GLN A 133 -13.72 -2.24 -9.01
N ALA A 134 -14.13 -3.48 -8.78
CA ALA A 134 -15.50 -3.95 -9.06
C ALA A 134 -16.55 -3.09 -8.35
N SER A 135 -16.32 -2.74 -7.07
CA SER A 135 -17.27 -1.93 -6.30
C SER A 135 -17.33 -0.44 -6.66
N LEU A 136 -16.41 0.03 -7.50
CA LEU A 136 -16.40 1.41 -8.00
C LEU A 136 -17.10 1.55 -9.35
N ASP A 137 -17.18 0.47 -10.11
CA ASP A 137 -17.78 0.43 -11.45
C ASP A 137 -18.40 -0.94 -11.73
N ASP A 138 -19.70 -1.04 -11.43
CA ASP A 138 -20.49 -2.27 -11.60
C ASP A 138 -20.69 -2.66 -13.09
N SER A 139 -20.21 -1.85 -14.04
CA SER A 139 -20.26 -2.17 -15.47
C SER A 139 -19.09 -3.01 -15.97
N LEU A 140 -18.04 -3.18 -15.16
CA LEU A 140 -16.85 -3.94 -15.53
C LEU A 140 -17.12 -5.44 -15.43
N SER A 141 -16.78 -6.19 -16.48
CA SER A 141 -16.75 -7.65 -16.41
C SER A 141 -15.56 -8.15 -15.58
N ASP A 142 -15.63 -9.41 -15.13
CA ASP A 142 -14.55 -10.05 -14.39
C ASP A 142 -13.25 -10.09 -15.19
N GLU A 143 -13.33 -10.29 -16.51
CA GLU A 143 -12.19 -10.25 -17.43
C GLU A 143 -11.56 -8.86 -17.51
N ALA A 144 -12.40 -7.81 -17.55
CA ALA A 144 -11.93 -6.43 -17.55
C ALA A 144 -11.23 -6.08 -16.23
N ILE A 145 -11.75 -6.53 -15.09
CA ILE A 145 -11.12 -6.37 -13.77
C ILE A 145 -9.80 -7.13 -13.71
N ALA A 146 -9.77 -8.38 -14.19
CA ALA A 146 -8.56 -9.19 -14.26
C ALA A 146 -7.51 -8.53 -15.16
N SER A 147 -7.91 -7.96 -16.29
CA SER A 147 -7.04 -7.20 -17.19
C SER A 147 -6.44 -5.97 -16.50
N LYS A 148 -7.29 -5.12 -15.90
CA LYS A 148 -6.86 -3.86 -15.25
C LYS A 148 -6.00 -4.08 -14.01
N SER A 149 -6.13 -5.24 -13.36
CA SER A 149 -5.35 -5.59 -12.15
C SER A 149 -4.05 -6.36 -12.43
N LYS A 150 -3.67 -6.60 -13.70
CA LYS A 150 -2.46 -7.38 -14.06
C LYS A 150 -1.18 -6.91 -13.36
N GLY A 151 -0.95 -5.60 -13.31
CA GLY A 151 0.23 -5.01 -12.64
C GLY A 151 0.17 -5.03 -11.11
N CYS A 152 -0.97 -5.42 -10.52
CA CYS A 152 -1.26 -5.34 -9.09
C CYS A 152 -1.71 -6.69 -8.52
N SER A 153 -1.33 -7.79 -9.18
CA SER A 153 -1.76 -9.15 -8.83
C SER A 153 -1.57 -9.50 -7.36
N ASN A 154 -0.41 -9.17 -6.76
CA ASN A 154 -0.12 -9.52 -5.37
C ASN A 154 -0.98 -8.79 -4.33
N PHE A 155 -1.70 -7.73 -4.73
CA PHE A 155 -2.71 -7.04 -3.91
C PHE A 155 -4.15 -7.30 -4.37
N ARG A 156 -4.38 -8.34 -5.17
CA ARG A 156 -5.72 -8.90 -5.35
C ARG A 156 -6.21 -9.56 -4.08
N GLU A 157 -7.52 -9.66 -3.92
CA GLU A 157 -8.14 -10.06 -2.66
C GLU A 157 -7.69 -11.47 -2.24
N SER A 158 -7.74 -12.41 -3.18
CA SER A 158 -7.31 -13.78 -2.95
C SER A 158 -5.83 -13.87 -2.56
N GLU A 159 -4.97 -13.05 -3.15
CA GLU A 159 -3.54 -13.01 -2.85
C GLU A 159 -3.28 -12.47 -1.45
N ILE A 160 -3.93 -11.37 -1.06
CA ILE A 160 -3.83 -10.77 0.28
C ILE A 160 -4.27 -11.79 1.34
N LYS A 161 -5.40 -12.47 1.11
CA LYS A 161 -5.99 -13.40 2.06
C LYS A 161 -5.19 -14.69 2.23
N ASN A 162 -4.61 -15.21 1.14
CA ASN A 162 -4.12 -16.59 1.11
C ASN A 162 -2.60 -16.72 0.91
N ASN A 163 -1.93 -15.76 0.28
CA ASN A 163 -0.56 -15.97 -0.20
C ASN A 163 0.45 -14.97 0.37
N ARG A 164 0.02 -13.75 0.72
CA ARG A 164 0.95 -12.73 1.23
C ARG A 164 1.54 -13.09 2.60
N THR A 165 2.79 -12.69 2.81
CA THR A 165 3.38 -12.68 4.14
C THR A 165 2.91 -11.45 4.90
N ILE A 166 2.28 -11.69 6.05
CA ILE A 166 1.74 -10.66 6.92
C ILE A 166 2.65 -10.48 8.13
N TYR A 167 3.04 -9.24 8.42
CA TYR A 167 3.83 -8.85 9.58
C TYR A 167 2.95 -8.05 10.53
N ILE A 168 2.80 -8.51 11.77
CA ILE A 168 2.05 -7.82 12.82
C ILE A 168 3.04 -7.23 13.79
N MET A 169 2.98 -5.91 13.96
CA MET A 169 3.86 -5.14 14.84
C MET A 169 3.29 -5.09 16.26
N SER A 170 4.16 -4.88 17.26
CA SER A 170 3.77 -4.81 18.68
C SER A 170 2.80 -3.68 19.01
N ASN A 171 2.79 -2.61 18.20
CA ASN A 171 1.86 -1.50 18.32
C ASN A 171 0.51 -1.76 17.62
N GLY A 172 0.32 -2.95 17.05
CA GLY A 172 -0.91 -3.37 16.40
C GLY A 172 -0.98 -3.12 14.90
N MET A 173 -0.03 -2.38 14.30
CA MET A 173 0.00 -2.16 12.85
C MET A 173 0.25 -3.48 12.10
N ILE A 174 -0.30 -3.57 10.90
CA ILE A 174 -0.13 -4.73 10.03
C ILE A 174 0.55 -4.27 8.75
N MET A 175 1.63 -4.93 8.35
CA MET A 175 2.33 -4.67 7.09
C MET A 175 2.35 -5.92 6.23
N PHE A 176 2.12 -5.77 4.93
CA PHE A 176 2.30 -6.85 3.97
C PHE A 176 2.97 -6.34 2.68
N PRO A 177 4.17 -6.83 2.35
CA PRO A 177 4.86 -6.50 1.11
C PRO A 177 4.12 -6.99 -0.14
N PHE A 178 4.26 -6.27 -1.25
CA PHE A 178 3.78 -6.72 -2.56
C PHE A 178 4.64 -7.88 -3.06
N SER A 179 5.93 -7.62 -3.28
CA SER A 179 6.97 -8.62 -3.58
C SER A 179 8.20 -8.46 -2.69
N GLY A 180 8.29 -7.36 -1.94
CA GLY A 180 9.41 -6.99 -1.09
C GLY A 180 9.20 -5.57 -0.53
N PRO A 181 10.16 -5.03 0.23
CA PRO A 181 10.00 -3.77 0.96
C PRO A 181 10.00 -2.51 0.06
N GLN A 182 10.19 -2.66 -1.26
CA GLN A 182 10.09 -1.57 -2.23
C GLN A 182 8.64 -1.10 -2.49
N LEU A 183 7.65 -1.98 -2.33
CA LEU A 183 6.22 -1.69 -2.40
C LEU A 183 5.50 -2.56 -1.38
N PHE A 184 4.78 -1.94 -0.46
CA PHE A 184 4.11 -2.64 0.63
C PHE A 184 2.85 -1.88 1.05
N ALA A 185 1.91 -2.61 1.64
CA ALA A 185 0.74 -2.03 2.26
C ALA A 185 0.90 -2.04 3.79
N VAL A 186 0.31 -1.04 4.44
CA VAL A 186 0.24 -0.94 5.89
C VAL A 186 -1.18 -0.61 6.30
N ASP A 187 -1.70 -1.42 7.21
CA ASP A 187 -2.82 -1.06 8.06
C ASP A 187 -2.28 -0.33 9.30
N ILE A 188 -2.64 0.94 9.43
CA ILE A 188 -2.08 1.85 10.45
C ILE A 188 -2.72 1.69 11.83
N ASN A 189 -3.85 0.98 11.94
CA ASN A 189 -4.59 0.81 13.19
C ASN A 189 -4.91 -0.66 13.52
N GLY A 190 -4.46 -1.59 12.66
CA GLY A 190 -4.44 -3.02 12.89
C GLY A 190 -5.72 -3.69 12.43
N LYS A 191 -6.45 -4.30 13.37
CA LYS A 191 -7.78 -4.88 13.07
C LYS A 191 -8.93 -3.97 13.46
N LYS A 192 -8.61 -2.79 14.00
CA LYS A 192 -9.61 -1.81 14.40
C LYS A 192 -10.21 -1.27 13.12
N GLY A 193 -11.53 -1.32 13.01
CA GLY A 193 -12.20 -0.81 11.81
C GLY A 193 -11.81 0.65 11.51
N PRO A 194 -11.99 1.10 10.25
CA PRO A 194 -12.77 0.44 9.21
C PRO A 194 -12.12 -0.73 8.45
N ASN A 195 -10.80 -0.93 8.48
CA ASN A 195 -10.06 -1.95 7.72
C ASN A 195 -10.28 -1.82 6.19
N LYS A 196 -10.15 -0.60 5.66
CA LYS A 196 -10.49 -0.21 4.29
C LYS A 196 -9.39 0.59 3.61
N TRP A 197 -9.27 0.39 2.31
CA TRP A 197 -8.31 1.14 1.49
C TRP A 197 -8.62 2.63 1.50
N GLY A 198 -7.65 3.41 1.93
CA GLY A 198 -7.74 4.86 2.02
C GLY A 198 -8.36 5.40 3.31
N TYR A 199 -8.67 4.52 4.26
CA TYR A 199 -9.07 4.91 5.60
C TYR A 199 -7.96 4.61 6.60
N ASP A 200 -7.58 3.34 6.70
CA ASP A 200 -6.50 2.81 7.53
C ASP A 200 -5.52 1.93 6.75
N LEU A 201 -5.92 1.42 5.58
CA LEU A 201 -5.05 0.63 4.72
C LEU A 201 -4.45 1.47 3.57
N PHE A 202 -3.13 1.57 3.52
CA PHE A 202 -2.39 2.45 2.59
C PHE A 202 -1.19 1.73 1.96
N THR A 203 -0.89 2.02 0.69
CA THR A 203 0.35 1.54 0.05
C THR A 203 1.45 2.59 0.08
N PHE A 204 2.67 2.12 0.29
CA PHE A 204 3.88 2.92 0.28
C PHE A 204 4.92 2.30 -0.65
N SER A 205 5.75 3.15 -1.25
CA SER A 205 6.90 2.72 -2.03
C SER A 205 8.18 3.31 -1.48
N PHE A 206 9.24 2.50 -1.47
CA PHE A 206 10.60 2.98 -1.25
C PHE A 206 11.17 3.38 -2.61
N LYS A 207 11.46 4.68 -2.76
CA LYS A 207 11.97 5.25 -4.01
C LYS A 207 13.32 5.90 -3.82
N GLY A 208 14.25 5.61 -4.73
CA GLY A 208 15.62 6.10 -4.69
C GLY A 208 16.24 6.21 -6.07
N ASN A 209 17.50 6.61 -6.11
CA ASN A 209 18.39 6.49 -7.26
C ASN A 209 19.84 6.45 -6.73
N VAL A 210 20.82 6.30 -7.62
CA VAL A 210 22.24 6.19 -7.25
C VAL A 210 22.78 7.44 -6.52
N THR A 211 22.13 8.60 -6.71
CA THR A 211 22.65 9.90 -6.27
C THR A 211 21.87 10.52 -5.10
N SER A 212 20.77 9.91 -4.66
CA SER A 212 19.90 10.45 -3.63
C SER A 212 19.50 9.39 -2.63
N THR A 213 19.42 9.82 -1.37
CA THR A 213 18.91 8.99 -0.27
C THR A 213 17.49 8.55 -0.60
N PRO A 214 17.22 7.24 -0.65
CA PRO A 214 15.88 6.77 -0.90
C PRO A 214 14.90 7.21 0.19
N ARG A 215 13.63 7.28 -0.16
CA ARG A 215 12.56 7.73 0.74
C ARG A 215 11.27 6.97 0.53
N ILE A 216 10.49 6.89 1.59
CA ILE A 216 9.13 6.35 1.56
C ILE A 216 8.20 7.42 0.98
N VAL A 217 7.42 7.04 -0.03
CA VAL A 217 6.42 7.87 -0.71
C VAL A 217 5.14 7.06 -0.94
N ASP A 218 4.14 7.66 -1.57
CA ASP A 218 2.94 6.95 -2.00
C ASP A 218 3.26 5.78 -2.95
N GLY A 219 2.64 4.64 -2.67
CA GLY A 219 2.78 3.43 -3.46
C GLY A 219 1.74 3.30 -4.57
N GLY A 220 2.01 2.42 -5.52
CA GLY A 220 1.03 1.97 -6.51
C GLY A 220 0.04 0.94 -5.94
N CYS A 221 -0.76 0.35 -6.82
CA CYS A 221 -1.61 -0.81 -6.51
C CYS A 221 -2.57 -0.63 -5.32
N MET A 222 -3.10 0.57 -5.16
CA MET A 222 -4.14 0.92 -4.20
C MET A 222 -5.34 1.49 -4.96
N GLN A 223 -6.53 0.95 -4.69
CA GLN A 223 -7.80 1.57 -5.07
C GLN A 223 -8.42 2.19 -3.83
N VAL A 224 -8.79 3.47 -3.88
CA VAL A 224 -9.37 4.17 -2.74
C VAL A 224 -10.85 3.81 -2.64
N GLU A 225 -11.28 3.24 -1.52
CA GLU A 225 -12.70 2.99 -1.30
C GLU A 225 -13.47 4.32 -1.14
N LYS A 226 -14.74 4.32 -1.54
CA LYS A 226 -15.60 5.51 -1.55
C LYS A 226 -15.57 6.26 -0.21
N GLY A 227 -15.05 7.49 -0.23
CA GLY A 227 -14.94 8.37 0.94
C GLY A 227 -13.60 8.33 1.67
N GLY A 228 -12.68 7.47 1.25
CA GLY A 228 -11.29 7.42 1.72
C GLY A 228 -10.39 8.45 1.03
N ASN A 229 -9.11 8.44 1.42
CA ASN A 229 -8.04 9.25 0.85
C ASN A 229 -6.91 8.37 0.32
N SER A 230 -6.23 8.77 -0.75
CA SER A 230 -5.00 8.10 -1.17
C SER A 230 -3.85 8.34 -0.18
N THR A 231 -2.82 7.49 -0.20
CA THR A 231 -1.58 7.73 0.56
C THR A 231 -1.01 9.11 0.28
N LYS A 232 -1.01 9.54 -0.98
CA LYS A 232 -0.56 10.88 -1.38
C LYS A 232 -1.36 12.00 -0.70
N GLN A 233 -2.68 11.88 -0.66
CA GLN A 233 -3.54 12.84 0.03
C GLN A 233 -3.27 12.85 1.54
N MET A 234 -3.07 11.69 2.16
CA MET A 234 -2.75 11.58 3.59
C MET A 234 -1.40 12.21 3.93
N ILE A 235 -0.37 12.01 3.09
CA ILE A 235 0.92 12.68 3.22
C ILE A 235 0.73 14.20 3.15
N ILE A 236 0.03 14.71 2.13
CA ILE A 236 -0.24 16.15 1.99
C ILE A 236 -0.98 16.72 3.21
N ASN A 237 -2.01 16.02 3.67
CA ASN A 237 -2.81 16.43 4.83
C ASN A 237 -2.03 16.36 6.14
N SER A 238 -0.94 15.59 6.21
CA SER A 238 -0.09 15.50 7.40
C SER A 238 0.73 16.77 7.65
N TYR A 239 0.89 17.63 6.63
CA TYR A 239 1.61 18.91 6.70
C TYR A 239 0.68 20.13 6.83
N LYS A 240 -0.63 19.92 6.91
CA LYS A 240 -1.63 20.96 7.18
C LYS A 240 -1.97 20.98 8.66
#